data_AF-A0A392R5B3-F1
#
_entry.id   AF-A0A392R5B3-F1
#
_cell.length_a   1.000
_cell.length_b   1.000
_cell.length_c   1.000
_cell.angle_alpha   90.00
_cell.angle_beta   90.00
_cell.angle_gamma   90.00
#
_symmetry.space_group_name_H-M   'P 1'
#
loop_
_entity.id
_entity.type
_entity.pdbx_description
1 polymer ?
#
loop_
_entity_poly.entity_id
_entity_poly.type
_entity_poly.pdbx_seq_one_letter_code
_entity_poly.pdbx_strand_id
1 'polypeptide(L)'
;FNVLGLHEFDSDRKRMSVILGYPDNSVKLFVKGADTTMFNVIDKSYNMDLIKSTETHLHAYSSLGLRTLVIGMKELSTSEFEQWHAAYEAASTAVFGRAAMLKKISNNVENNVCILGASAIED
;
A
#
# COMPACT_ATOMS: atom_id res chain seq x y z
N PHE A 1 -1.69 9.35 16.07
CA PHE A 1 -2.01 8.10 15.36
C PHE A 1 -1.21 6.98 16.01
N ASN A 2 -1.66 5.73 15.87
CA ASN A 2 -0.96 4.54 16.35
C ASN A 2 -0.64 3.64 15.14
N VAL A 3 0.56 3.06 15.12
CA VAL A 3 0.92 2.06 14.11
C VAL A 3 0.35 0.72 14.56
N LEU A 4 -0.60 0.19 13.79
CA LEU A 4 -1.28 -1.07 14.08
C LEU A 4 -0.65 -2.26 13.33
N GLY A 5 0.04 -1.99 12.22
CA GLY A 5 0.71 -3.01 11.44
C GLY A 5 1.68 -2.45 10.42
N LEU A 6 2.74 -3.20 10.14
CA LEU A 6 3.71 -2.91 9.10
C LEU A 6 3.86 -4.12 8.20
N HIS A 7 3.67 -3.92 6.90
CA HIS A 7 4.11 -4.86 5.87
C HIS A 7 5.38 -4.29 5.26
N GLU A 8 6.52 -4.89 5.61
CA GLU A 8 7.82 -4.48 5.13
C GLU A 8 7.90 -4.51 3.60
N PHE A 9 8.93 -3.86 3.06
CA PHE A 9 9.18 -3.92 1.63
C PHE A 9 9.48 -5.36 1.20
N ASP A 10 8.79 -5.81 0.16
CA ASP A 10 8.99 -7.11 -0.47
C ASP A 10 9.43 -6.88 -1.91
N SER A 11 10.51 -7.53 -2.33
CA SER A 11 11.11 -7.36 -3.66
C SER A 11 10.22 -7.83 -4.80
N ASP A 12 9.33 -8.79 -4.53
CA ASP A 12 8.41 -9.31 -5.55
C ASP A 12 7.19 -8.38 -5.68
N ARG A 13 6.69 -7.85 -4.56
CA ARG A 13 5.57 -6.90 -4.54
C ARG A 13 6.00 -5.48 -4.92
N LYS A 14 7.28 -5.14 -4.75
CA LYS A 14 7.90 -3.81 -4.94
C LYS A 14 7.16 -2.67 -4.22
N ARG A 15 6.63 -2.96 -3.04
CA ARG A 15 5.89 -2.02 -2.21
C ARG A 15 5.96 -2.40 -0.74
N MET A 16 5.63 -1.42 0.12
CA MET A 16 5.46 -1.59 1.55
C MET A 16 4.19 -0.84 1.99
N SER A 17 3.65 -1.22 3.14
CA SER A 17 2.46 -0.56 3.66
C SER A 17 2.43 -0.50 5.18
N VAL A 18 1.69 0.47 5.71
CA VAL A 18 1.46 0.66 7.13
C VAL A 18 -0.04 0.81 7.38
N ILE A 19 -0.52 0.20 8.45
CA ILE A 19 -1.89 0.38 8.94
C ILE A 19 -1.84 1.27 10.18
N LEU A 20 -2.62 2.35 10.13
CA LEU A 20 -2.67 3.38 11.16
C LEU A 20 -4.06 3.45 11.78
N GLY A 21 -4.10 3.49 13.10
CA GLY A 21 -5.28 3.84 13.90
C GLY A 21 -5.27 5.32 14.25
N TYR A 22 -6.41 5.98 14.06
CA TYR A 22 -6.59 7.40 14.34
C TYR A 22 -7.41 7.64 15.62
N PRO A 23 -7.35 8.84 16.22
CA PRO A 23 -8.11 9.16 17.44
C PRO A 23 -9.64 9.11 17.27
N ASP A 24 -10.14 9.19 16.03
CA ASP A 24 -11.55 9.06 15.68
C ASP A 24 -12.00 7.59 15.50
N ASN A 25 -11.14 6.64 15.88
CA ASN A 25 -11.29 5.20 15.66
C ASN A 25 -11.29 4.76 14.19
N SER A 26 -10.98 5.65 13.24
CA SER A 26 -10.77 5.24 11.85
C SER A 26 -9.45 4.48 11.70
N VAL A 27 -9.46 3.50 10.81
CA VAL A 27 -8.27 2.71 10.46
C VAL A 27 -7.97 2.91 8.98
N LYS A 28 -6.73 3.27 8.67
CA LYS A 28 -6.30 3.52 7.28
C LYS A 28 -5.04 2.76 6.96
N LEU A 29 -5.03 2.12 5.81
CA LEU A 29 -3.86 1.54 5.17
C LEU A 29 -3.22 2.60 4.27
N PHE A 30 -1.92 2.79 4.38
CA PHE A 30 -1.12 3.55 3.42
C PHE A 30 -0.12 2.62 2.74
N VAL A 31 -0.07 2.68 1.41
CA VAL A 31 0.82 1.84 0.59
C VAL A 31 1.71 2.76 -0.24
N LYS A 32 3.02 2.49 -0.25
CA LYS A 32 3.97 3.12 -1.17
C LYS A 32 4.76 2.07 -1.93
N GLY A 33 4.98 2.29 -3.22
CA GLY A 33 5.69 1.34 -4.06
C GLY A 33 6.01 1.87 -5.45
N ALA A 34 6.60 0.98 -6.26
CA ALA A 34 6.87 1.25 -7.66
C ALA A 34 5.57 1.44 -8.46
N ASP A 35 5.57 2.38 -9.40
CA ASP A 35 4.50 2.68 -10.36
C ASP A 35 3.82 1.42 -10.92
N THR A 36 4.58 0.54 -11.56
CA THR A 36 4.15 -0.71 -12.20
C THR A 36 3.38 -1.63 -11.27
N THR A 37 3.71 -1.64 -9.98
CA THR A 37 3.03 -2.50 -8.98
C THR A 37 1.88 -1.80 -8.29
N MET A 38 1.97 -0.49 -8.08
CA MET A 38 0.92 0.30 -7.44
C MET A 38 -0.30 0.46 -8.34
N PHE A 39 -0.13 0.68 -9.65
CA PHE A 39 -1.26 0.78 -10.59
C PHE A 39 -2.06 -0.52 -10.75
N ASN A 40 -1.52 -1.66 -10.31
CA ASN A 40 -2.25 -2.94 -10.29
C ASN A 40 -3.19 -3.07 -9.09
N VAL A 41 -2.96 -2.31 -8.02
CA VAL A 41 -3.74 -2.39 -6.78
C VAL A 41 -4.59 -1.16 -6.51
N ILE A 42 -4.45 -0.11 -7.32
CA ILE A 42 -5.27 1.10 -7.26
C ILE A 42 -6.68 0.80 -7.79
N ASP A 43 -7.69 1.32 -7.08
CA ASP A 43 -9.05 1.38 -7.60
C ASP A 43 -9.15 2.45 -8.69
N LYS A 44 -9.21 2.01 -9.95
CA LYS A 44 -9.26 2.90 -11.11
C LYS A 44 -10.63 3.57 -11.30
N SER A 45 -11.66 3.15 -10.58
CA SER A 45 -13.01 3.72 -10.71
C SER A 45 -13.15 5.07 -10.02
N TYR A 46 -12.30 5.37 -9.04
CA TYR A 46 -12.50 6.50 -8.14
C TYR A 46 -12.14 7.86 -8.76
N ASN A 47 -11.03 7.96 -9.49
CA ASN A 47 -10.58 9.22 -10.07
C ASN A 47 -9.64 9.01 -11.27
N MET A 48 -10.22 8.72 -12.43
CA MET A 48 -9.48 8.39 -13.65
C MET A 48 -8.58 9.55 -14.13
N ASP A 49 -9.01 10.79 -13.96
CA ASP A 49 -8.24 11.96 -14.39
C ASP A 49 -6.99 12.17 -13.52
N LEU A 50 -7.12 12.01 -12.19
CA LEU A 50 -5.98 12.03 -11.28
C LEU A 50 -4.98 10.91 -11.59
N ILE A 51 -5.48 9.70 -11.89
CA ILE A 51 -4.64 8.55 -12.25
C ILE A 51 -3.83 8.86 -13.52
N LYS A 52 -4.49 9.32 -14.59
CA LYS A 52 -3.82 9.66 -15.86
C LYS A 52 -2.82 10.80 -15.72
N SER A 53 -3.18 11.85 -14.96
CA SER A 53 -2.27 12.97 -14.70
C SER A 53 -1.04 12.50 -13.91
N THR A 54 -1.23 11.64 -12.90
CA THR A 54 -0.14 11.09 -12.11
C THR A 54 0.76 10.19 -12.95
N GLU A 55 0.21 9.33 -13.81
CA GLU A 55 0.96 8.49 -14.75
C GLU A 55 1.81 9.34 -15.70
N THR A 56 1.26 10.44 -16.22
CA THR A 56 2.00 11.39 -17.07
C THR A 56 3.19 12.01 -16.32
N HIS A 57 2.98 12.47 -15.08
CA HIS A 57 4.06 13.03 -14.27
C HIS A 57 5.14 12.01 -13.94
N LEU A 58 4.76 10.76 -13.62
CA LEU A 58 5.70 9.66 -13.36
C LEU A 58 6.60 9.38 -14.56
N HIS A 59 6.04 9.39 -15.77
CA HIS A 59 6.82 9.23 -17.00
C HIS A 59 7.81 10.39 -17.22
N ALA A 60 7.38 11.62 -16.97
CA ALA A 60 8.25 12.79 -17.06
C ALA A 60 9.41 12.72 -16.05
N TYR A 61 9.12 12.40 -14.78
CA TYR A 61 10.14 12.27 -13.74
C TYR A 61 11.14 11.15 -14.03
N SER A 62 10.65 10.00 -14.48
CA SER A 62 11.52 8.87 -14.84
C SER A 62 12.42 9.21 -16.03
N SER A 63 11.94 10.02 -16.99
CA SER A 63 12.74 10.49 -18.12
C SER A 63 13.86 11.46 -17.70
N LEU A 64 13.71 12.11 -16.54
CA LEU A 64 14.74 12.95 -15.92
C LEU A 64 15.69 12.15 -15.02
N GLY A 65 15.52 10.83 -14.93
CA GLY A 65 16.35 9.97 -14.07
C GLY A 65 15.97 10.00 -12.59
N LEU A 66 14.84 10.60 -12.21
CA LEU A 66 14.39 10.66 -10.83
C LEU A 66 13.78 9.34 -10.39
N ARG A 67 14.05 8.92 -9.15
CA ARG A 67 13.39 7.74 -8.55
C ARG A 67 11.97 8.11 -8.15
N THR A 68 11.01 7.42 -8.74
CA THR A 68 9.58 7.67 -8.49
C THR A 68 8.99 6.66 -7.50
N LEU A 69 8.01 7.10 -6.71
CA LEU A 69 7.15 6.22 -5.92
C LEU A 69 5.71 6.69 -6.03
N VAL A 70 4.78 5.75 -6.07
CA VAL A 70 3.34 6.01 -6.01
C VAL A 70 2.84 5.71 -4.60
N ILE A 71 1.97 6.59 -4.09
CA ILE A 71 1.38 6.48 -2.77
C ILE A 71 -0.13 6.38 -2.91
N GLY A 72 -0.72 5.44 -2.19
CA GLY A 72 -2.16 5.28 -2.09
C GLY A 72 -2.60 5.04 -0.65
N MET A 73 -3.91 5.23 -0.42
CA MET A 73 -4.56 5.00 0.86
C MET A 73 -5.87 4.24 0.67
N LYS A 74 -6.19 3.38 1.65
CA LYS A 74 -7.47 2.72 1.76
C LYS A 74 -7.98 2.85 3.20
N GLU A 75 -9.22 3.30 3.35
CA GLU A 75 -9.91 3.20 4.64
C GLU A 75 -10.37 1.76 4.84
N LEU A 76 -10.09 1.20 6.02
CA LEU A 76 -10.51 -0.14 6.37
C LEU A 76 -11.77 -0.05 7.22
N SER A 77 -12.81 -0.76 6.81
CA SER A 77 -13.96 -0.99 7.69
C SER A 77 -13.52 -1.77 8.93
N THR A 78 -14.30 -1.69 9.99
CA THR A 78 -14.06 -2.45 11.23
C THR A 78 -13.87 -3.94 10.95
N SER A 79 -14.72 -4.52 10.09
CA SER A 79 -14.63 -5.94 9.75
C SER A 79 -13.37 -6.29 8.94
N GLU A 80 -12.98 -5.46 7.96
CA GLU A 80 -11.73 -5.67 7.22
C GLU A 80 -10.51 -5.60 8.14
N PHE A 81 -10.49 -4.63 9.07
CA PHE A 81 -9.43 -4.50 10.04
C PHE A 81 -9.35 -5.70 11.00
N GLU A 82 -10.48 -6.13 11.58
CA GLU A 82 -10.52 -7.28 12.49
C GLU A 82 -10.04 -8.57 11.81
N GLN A 83 -10.48 -8.81 10.57
CA GLN A 83 -10.04 -9.96 9.77
C GLN A 83 -8.55 -9.90 9.47
N TRP A 84 -8.05 -8.73 9.05
CA TRP A 84 -6.63 -8.53 8.81
C TRP A 84 -5.81 -8.72 10.09
N HIS A 85 -6.23 -8.15 11.21
CA HIS A 85 -5.52 -8.16 12.48
C HIS A 85 -5.40 -9.58 13.03
N ALA A 86 -6.50 -10.35 13.03
CA ALA A 86 -6.47 -11.75 13.45
C ALA A 86 -5.51 -12.61 12.59
N ALA A 87 -5.52 -12.39 11.26
CA ALA A 87 -4.61 -13.09 10.36
C ALA A 87 -3.15 -12.66 10.57
N TYR A 88 -2.90 -11.37 10.79
CA TYR A 88 -1.57 -10.80 11.00
C TYR A 88 -0.92 -11.30 12.29
N GLU A 89 -1.66 -11.35 13.40
CA GLU A 89 -1.18 -11.90 14.67
C GLU A 89 -0.83 -13.39 14.56
N ALA A 90 -1.71 -14.17 13.91
CA ALA A 90 -1.46 -15.59 13.66
C ALA A 90 -0.22 -15.81 12.79
N ALA A 91 -0.03 -15.01 11.74
CA ALA A 91 1.15 -15.10 10.88
C ALA A 91 2.43 -14.64 11.58
N SER A 92 2.37 -13.58 12.39
CA SER A 92 3.53 -13.01 13.08
C SER A 92 4.11 -13.95 14.13
N THR A 93 3.26 -14.78 14.75
CA THR A 93 3.64 -15.79 15.75
C THR A 93 3.94 -17.17 15.13
N ALA A 94 3.77 -17.34 13.82
CA ALA A 94 3.98 -18.62 13.15
C ALA A 94 5.47 -19.01 13.12
N VAL A 95 5.77 -20.24 13.56
CA VAL A 95 7.13 -20.81 13.51
C VAL A 95 7.51 -21.21 12.08
N PHE A 96 6.55 -21.72 11.32
CA PHE A 96 6.75 -22.20 9.94
C PHE A 96 5.93 -21.38 8.97
N GLY A 97 6.50 -21.06 7.80
CA GLY A 97 5.77 -20.39 6.71
C GLY A 97 5.40 -18.92 6.97
N ARG A 98 5.87 -18.30 8.06
CA ARG A 98 5.60 -16.90 8.44
C ARG A 98 5.71 -15.92 7.28
N ALA A 99 6.82 -15.96 6.52
CA ALA A 99 7.03 -15.05 5.39
C ALA A 99 5.95 -15.18 4.31
N ALA A 100 5.56 -16.42 3.97
CA ALA A 100 4.51 -16.66 2.98
C ALA A 100 3.12 -16.22 3.49
N MET A 101 2.84 -16.42 4.77
CA MET A 101 1.59 -15.97 5.40
C MET A 101 1.50 -14.44 5.41
N LEU A 102 2.54 -13.75 5.87
CA LEU A 102 2.60 -12.28 5.87
C LEU A 102 2.46 -11.71 4.46
N LYS A 103 3.13 -12.31 3.46
CA LYS A 103 3.00 -11.91 2.05
C LYS A 103 1.58 -12.07 1.52
N LYS A 104 0.89 -13.16 1.90
CA LYS A 104 -0.51 -13.38 1.53
C LYS A 104 -1.42 -12.32 2.17
N ILE A 105 -1.20 -12.01 3.45
CA ILE A 105 -1.98 -11.01 4.19
C ILE A 105 -1.78 -9.62 3.59
N SER A 106 -0.53 -9.22 3.32
CA SER A 106 -0.23 -7.93 2.68
C SER A 106 -0.87 -7.85 1.30
N ASN A 107 -0.76 -8.90 0.47
CA ASN A 107 -1.39 -8.92 -0.85
C ASN A 107 -2.91 -8.81 -0.80
N ASN A 108 -3.58 -9.35 0.22
CA ASN A 108 -5.02 -9.28 0.33
C ASN A 108 -5.49 -7.87 0.72
N VAL A 109 -4.85 -7.25 1.72
CA VAL A 109 -5.28 -5.95 2.26
C VAL A 109 -4.90 -4.78 1.35
N GLU A 110 -3.83 -4.91 0.57
CA GLU A 110 -3.30 -3.87 -0.31
C GLU A 110 -4.07 -3.65 -1.63
N ASN A 111 -5.30 -4.15 -1.79
CA ASN A 111 -6.11 -3.97 -3.01
C ASN A 111 -7.16 -2.87 -2.88
N ASN A 112 -7.60 -2.32 -4.03
CA ASN A 112 -8.60 -1.27 -4.16
C ASN A 112 -8.19 0.00 -3.40
N VAL A 113 -6.94 0.42 -3.62
CA VAL A 113 -6.35 1.57 -2.95
C VAL A 113 -6.67 2.84 -3.73
N CYS A 114 -7.08 3.91 -3.05
CA CYS A 114 -7.23 5.22 -3.68
C CYS A 114 -5.86 5.87 -3.86
N ILE A 115 -5.53 6.29 -5.08
CA ILE A 115 -4.27 7.00 -5.33
C ILE A 115 -4.28 8.36 -4.62
N LEU A 116 -3.21 8.65 -3.88
CA LEU A 116 -3.00 9.97 -3.29
C LEU A 116 -2.06 10.84 -4.13
N GLY A 117 -1.09 10.20 -4.80
CA GLY A 117 -0.18 10.88 -5.71
C GLY A 117 1.14 10.13 -5.89
N ALA A 118 2.16 10.86 -6.29
CA ALA A 118 3.50 10.35 -6.52
C ALA A 118 4.56 11.28 -5.93
N SER A 119 5.74 10.71 -5.67
CA SER A 119 6.97 11.43 -5.35
C SER A 119 8.02 11.16 -6.41
N ALA A 120 8.96 12.10 -6.57
CA ALA A 120 10.16 11.96 -7.36
C ALA A 120 11.35 12.44 -6.53
N ILE A 121 12.37 11.59 -6.42
CA ILE A 121 13.52 11.79 -5.54
C ILE A 121 14.77 11.74 -6.41
N GLU A 122 15.62 12.75 -6.28
CA GLU A 122 16.96 12.77 -6.86
C GLU A 122 17.90 11.92 -5.98
N ASP A 123 18.79 11.16 -6.61
CA ASP A 123 19.74 10.28 -5.92
C ASP A 123 20.85 11.03 -5.16
#